data_AF-I5B507-F1
#
_entry.id   AF-I5B507-F1
#
_cell.length_a   1.000
_cell.length_b   1.000
_cell.length_c   1.000
_cell.angle_alpha   90.00
_cell.angle_beta   90.00
_cell.angle_gamma   90.00
#
_symmetry.space_group_name_H-M   'P 1'
#
loop_
_entity.id
_entity.type
_entity.pdbx_description
1 polymer ?
#
loop_
_entity_poly.entity_id
_entity_poly.type
_entity_poly.pdbx_seq_one_letter_code
_entity_poly.pdbx_strand_id
1 'polypeptide(L)'
;MKKLLALSACLIALSFWGCSRGGPGGVLDSSVQSSVNEKIVTFQVVGKGLEPENALTKGEARLMAERAAIADGYRQLVEKLRGVYVQAYMKAGRGAVDQDIIETHTQSWLRGTEVMDITQKEYGITAARLRLRINFSKQGMIWWPMGLSDKG
;
A
#
# COMPACT_ATOMS: atom_id res chain seq x y z
N MET A 1 64.53 -31.94 -11.98
CA MET A 1 65.81 -31.95 -11.23
C MET A 1 65.58 -31.41 -9.83
N LYS A 2 65.84 -32.26 -8.81
CA LYS A 2 66.37 -31.95 -7.46
C LYS A 2 65.40 -31.28 -6.44
N LYS A 3 64.85 -32.09 -5.51
CA LYS A 3 65.19 -32.23 -4.05
C LYS A 3 64.49 -31.16 -3.18
N LEU A 4 63.65 -31.40 -2.15
CA LEU A 4 63.55 -32.31 -0.98
C LEU A 4 63.61 -31.47 0.33
N LEU A 5 62.81 -31.87 1.34
CA LEU A 5 62.93 -31.62 2.81
C LEU A 5 62.33 -30.30 3.37
N ALA A 6 61.69 -30.19 4.55
CA ALA A 6 61.37 -31.06 5.70
C ALA A 6 60.20 -30.39 6.50
N LEU A 7 59.19 -31.06 7.09
CA LEU A 7 59.14 -31.90 8.31
C LEU A 7 59.40 -31.14 9.64
N SER A 8 58.36 -30.84 10.44
CA SER A 8 58.37 -30.76 11.93
C SER A 8 56.95 -30.44 12.46
N ALA A 9 56.19 -31.42 12.95
CA ALA A 9 56.04 -31.84 14.37
C ALA A 9 54.84 -31.14 15.06
N CYS A 10 53.67 -31.78 15.18
CA CYS A 10 53.23 -32.73 16.20
C CYS A 10 52.77 -32.12 17.54
N LEU A 11 51.57 -32.54 17.96
CA LEU A 11 51.12 -32.77 19.33
C LEU A 11 50.92 -31.57 20.26
N ILE A 12 49.67 -31.08 20.33
CA ILE A 12 48.95 -31.05 21.62
C ILE A 12 47.52 -31.56 21.38
N ALA A 13 47.26 -32.75 21.90
CA ALA A 13 45.95 -33.36 22.07
C ALA A 13 45.32 -32.90 23.40
N LEU A 14 44.04 -33.28 23.61
CA LEU A 14 43.17 -33.16 24.80
C LEU A 14 42.22 -31.94 24.75
N SER A 15 40.89 -32.05 24.81
CA SER A 15 39.91 -33.15 24.78
C SER A 15 38.54 -32.51 25.07
N PHE A 16 37.49 -32.78 24.29
CA PHE A 16 36.12 -32.97 24.83
C PHE A 16 35.22 -33.61 23.77
N TRP A 17 34.60 -34.73 24.15
CA TRP A 17 33.57 -35.47 23.41
C TRP A 17 32.31 -34.63 23.13
N GLY A 18 31.69 -34.82 21.96
CA GLY A 18 30.30 -34.41 21.68
C GLY A 18 29.86 -34.79 20.26
N CYS A 19 28.78 -35.57 20.14
CA CYS A 19 28.35 -36.34 18.96
C CYS A 19 28.08 -35.55 17.66
N SER A 20 28.70 -35.92 16.54
CA SER A 20 28.27 -35.52 15.20
C SER A 20 27.07 -36.37 14.75
N ARG A 21 25.86 -35.89 15.09
CA ARG A 21 24.62 -36.31 14.44
C ARG A 21 24.67 -35.92 12.96
N GLY A 22 24.29 -36.85 12.08
CA GLY A 22 24.27 -36.66 10.63
C GLY A 22 23.59 -35.34 10.24
N GLY A 23 24.33 -34.49 9.53
CA GLY A 23 23.78 -33.31 8.90
C GLY A 23 23.20 -33.70 7.54
N PRO A 24 21.88 -33.58 7.32
CA PRO A 24 21.33 -33.72 5.99
C PRO A 24 21.67 -32.45 5.20
N GLY A 25 22.89 -32.41 4.66
CA GLY A 25 23.25 -31.53 3.55
C GLY A 25 22.67 -32.09 2.26
N GLY A 26 21.34 -32.21 2.21
CA GLY A 26 20.59 -32.48 1.01
C GLY A 26 20.49 -31.18 0.22
N VAL A 27 21.06 -31.21 -0.97
CA VAL A 27 20.99 -30.21 -2.02
C VAL A 27 19.62 -29.50 -2.07
N LEU A 28 19.67 -28.17 -2.10
CA LEU A 28 18.53 -27.28 -2.25
C LEU A 28 17.78 -27.66 -3.54
N ASP A 29 16.63 -28.29 -3.37
CA ASP A 29 15.66 -28.46 -4.44
C ASP A 29 15.10 -27.07 -4.80
N SER A 30 15.66 -26.48 -5.85
CA SER A 30 15.20 -25.24 -6.47
C SER A 30 13.91 -25.41 -7.29
N SER A 31 13.19 -26.54 -7.14
CA SER A 31 11.92 -26.79 -7.82
C SER A 31 10.66 -26.64 -6.96
N VAL A 32 10.76 -26.22 -5.69
CA VAL A 32 9.60 -25.64 -4.99
C VAL A 32 9.44 -24.18 -5.41
N GLN A 33 9.20 -24.00 -6.70
CA GLN A 33 8.51 -22.87 -7.29
C GLN A 33 7.04 -22.99 -6.86
N SER A 34 6.82 -22.89 -5.54
CA SER A 34 5.49 -22.66 -5.01
C SER A 34 5.09 -21.30 -5.53
N SER A 35 4.22 -21.30 -6.52
CA SER A 35 3.44 -20.15 -6.94
C SER A 35 2.66 -19.64 -5.73
N VAL A 36 3.32 -18.91 -4.83
CA VAL A 36 2.65 -18.00 -3.92
C VAL A 36 2.07 -16.97 -4.86
N ASN A 37 0.82 -17.19 -5.24
CA ASN A 37 0.04 -16.31 -6.09
C ASN A 37 -0.23 -15.06 -5.25
N GLU A 38 0.80 -14.22 -5.09
CA GLU A 38 0.72 -12.98 -4.35
C GLU A 38 -0.16 -12.04 -5.17
N LYS A 39 -1.46 -12.08 -4.88
CA LYS A 39 -2.44 -11.21 -5.53
C LYS A 39 -2.24 -9.80 -4.97
N ILE A 40 -1.27 -9.08 -5.51
CA ILE A 40 -1.05 -7.66 -5.21
C ILE A 40 -2.01 -6.86 -6.08
N VAL A 41 -2.95 -6.16 -5.45
CA VAL A 41 -3.80 -5.18 -6.14
C VAL A 41 -3.26 -3.79 -5.87
N THR A 42 -3.17 -2.99 -6.92
CA THR A 42 -2.71 -1.61 -6.84
C THR A 42 -3.88 -0.66 -7.08
N PHE A 43 -4.17 0.18 -6.10
CA PHE A 43 -5.12 1.29 -6.21
C PHE A 43 -4.37 2.57 -6.54
N GLN A 44 -4.91 3.35 -7.47
CA GLN A 44 -4.36 4.63 -7.86
C GLN A 44 -5.44 5.70 -7.88
N VAL A 45 -5.07 6.90 -7.46
CA VAL A 45 -5.93 8.09 -7.46
C VAL A 45 -5.13 9.32 -7.84
N VAL A 46 -5.86 10.37 -8.22
CA VAL A 46 -5.30 11.70 -8.47
C VAL A 46 -6.09 12.68 -7.61
N GLY A 47 -5.49 13.10 -6.50
CA GLY A 47 -6.03 14.15 -5.65
C GLY A 47 -5.77 15.53 -6.26
N LYS A 48 -6.65 16.49 -5.98
CA LYS A 48 -6.53 17.86 -6.47
C LYS A 48 -6.61 18.86 -5.33
N GLY A 49 -5.81 19.91 -5.42
CA GLY A 49 -5.81 21.03 -4.50
C GLY A 49 -5.70 22.33 -5.25
N LEU A 50 -6.27 23.39 -4.70
CA LEU A 50 -6.27 24.72 -5.28
C LEU A 50 -5.49 25.68 -4.38
N GLU A 51 -4.69 26.54 -4.98
CA GLU A 51 -4.05 27.65 -4.30
C GLU A 51 -5.12 28.59 -3.74
N PRO A 52 -5.12 28.87 -2.43
CA PRO A 52 -6.13 29.73 -1.83
C PRO A 52 -5.81 31.20 -2.10
N GLU A 53 -6.85 32.00 -2.26
CA GLU A 53 -6.73 33.43 -2.58
C GLU A 53 -6.21 34.26 -1.39
N ASN A 54 -6.31 33.73 -0.16
CA ASN A 54 -5.92 34.42 1.07
C ASN A 54 -4.49 34.13 1.55
N ALA A 55 -3.66 33.48 0.73
CA ALA A 55 -2.27 33.22 1.07
C ALA A 55 -1.43 34.52 1.06
N LEU A 56 -0.51 34.67 2.03
CA LEU A 56 0.34 35.87 2.13
C LEU A 56 1.44 35.88 1.06
N THR A 57 1.92 34.69 0.68
CA THR A 57 2.96 34.52 -0.33
C THR A 57 2.57 33.47 -1.36
N LYS A 58 3.09 33.60 -2.59
CA LYS A 58 2.90 32.57 -3.63
C LYS A 58 3.49 31.21 -3.24
N GLY A 59 4.58 31.20 -2.47
CA GLY A 59 5.16 29.97 -1.94
C GLY A 59 4.22 29.28 -0.96
N GLU A 60 3.61 30.03 -0.05
CA GLU A 60 2.61 29.53 0.88
C GLU A 60 1.39 28.95 0.15
N ALA A 61 0.87 29.68 -0.84
CA ALA A 61 -0.29 29.23 -1.63
C ALA A 61 -0.04 27.84 -2.25
N ARG A 62 1.14 27.67 -2.87
CA ARG A 62 1.57 26.41 -3.48
C ARG A 62 1.66 25.27 -2.47
N LEU A 63 2.24 25.53 -1.30
CA LEU A 63 2.34 24.53 -0.24
C LEU A 63 0.95 24.13 0.29
N MET A 64 0.01 25.07 0.38
CA MET A 64 -1.38 24.77 0.77
C MET A 64 -2.09 23.94 -0.31
N ALA A 65 -1.93 24.29 -1.58
CA ALA A 65 -2.51 23.53 -2.70
C ALA A 65 -1.97 22.09 -2.75
N GLU A 66 -0.67 21.90 -2.55
CA GLU A 66 -0.05 20.58 -2.47
C GLU A 66 -0.63 19.74 -1.32
N ARG A 67 -0.73 20.32 -0.12
CA ARG A 67 -1.33 19.64 1.05
C ARG A 67 -2.78 19.26 0.78
N ALA A 68 -3.56 20.16 0.18
CA ALA A 68 -4.94 19.89 -0.20
C ALA A 68 -5.03 18.74 -1.23
N ALA A 69 -4.16 18.73 -2.24
CA ALA A 69 -4.12 17.67 -3.25
C ALA A 69 -3.79 16.30 -2.65
N ILE A 70 -2.83 16.24 -1.72
CA ILE A 70 -2.48 15.01 -1.02
C ILE A 70 -3.65 14.52 -0.15
N ALA A 71 -4.25 15.42 0.64
CA ALA A 71 -5.39 15.09 1.50
C ALA A 71 -6.59 14.58 0.69
N ASP A 72 -6.88 15.22 -0.45
CA ASP A 72 -7.92 14.79 -1.38
C ASP A 72 -7.61 13.40 -1.97
N GLY A 73 -6.35 13.12 -2.30
CA GLY A 73 -5.92 11.79 -2.73
C GLY A 73 -6.16 10.72 -1.66
N TYR A 74 -5.83 11.00 -0.40
CA TYR A 74 -6.10 10.08 0.71
C TYR A 74 -7.60 9.80 0.87
N ARG A 75 -8.44 10.84 0.80
CA ARG A 75 -9.90 10.72 0.84
C ARG A 75 -10.40 9.79 -0.29
N GLN A 76 -10.00 10.06 -1.54
CA GLN A 76 -10.39 9.23 -2.69
C GLN A 76 -9.94 7.77 -2.54
N LEU A 77 -8.74 7.50 -1.98
CA LEU A 77 -8.28 6.12 -1.74
C LEU A 77 -9.15 5.42 -0.70
N VAL A 78 -9.48 6.10 0.39
CA VAL A 78 -10.31 5.56 1.46
C VAL A 78 -11.71 5.24 0.95
N GLU A 79 -12.32 6.13 0.18
CA GLU A 79 -13.63 5.92 -0.45
C GLU A 79 -13.60 4.74 -1.44
N LYS A 80 -12.54 4.61 -2.26
CA LYS A 80 -12.38 3.48 -3.19
C LYS A 80 -12.17 2.15 -2.46
N LEU A 81 -11.48 2.16 -1.33
CA LEU A 81 -11.10 0.95 -0.61
C LEU A 81 -12.24 0.43 0.29
N ARG A 82 -12.86 1.34 1.06
CA ARG A 82 -13.85 1.00 2.09
C ARG A 82 -15.29 1.31 1.67
N GLY A 83 -15.49 2.05 0.58
CA GLY A 83 -16.79 2.58 0.20
C GLY A 83 -17.17 3.81 1.04
N VAL A 84 -18.37 4.32 0.81
CA VAL A 84 -18.91 5.51 1.46
C VAL A 84 -20.30 5.18 2.00
N TYR A 85 -20.57 5.60 3.23
CA TYR A 85 -21.93 5.56 3.78
C TYR A 85 -22.67 6.84 3.38
N VAL A 86 -23.79 6.69 2.69
CA VAL A 86 -24.59 7.81 2.17
C VAL A 86 -25.92 7.88 2.90
N GLN A 87 -26.20 9.02 3.53
CA GLN A 87 -27.49 9.36 4.11
C GLN A 87 -28.14 10.41 3.24
N ALA A 88 -29.37 10.19 2.80
CA ALA A 88 -30.11 11.14 1.97
C ALA A 88 -31.46 11.45 2.63
N TYR A 89 -31.77 12.73 2.79
CA TYR A 89 -33.05 13.22 3.28
C TYR A 89 -33.70 14.09 2.20
N MET A 90 -34.86 13.64 1.71
CA MET A 90 -35.61 14.32 0.67
C MET A 90 -37.01 14.71 1.18
N LYS A 91 -37.40 15.96 0.95
CA LYS A 91 -38.75 16.48 1.17
C LYS A 91 -39.40 16.76 -0.18
N ALA A 92 -40.54 16.16 -0.45
CA ALA A 92 -41.30 16.35 -1.69
C ALA A 92 -42.68 16.97 -1.42
N GLY A 93 -43.09 17.91 -2.28
CA GLY A 93 -44.36 18.63 -2.21
C GLY A 93 -44.96 18.87 -3.60
N ARG A 94 -46.29 18.71 -3.74
CA ARG A 94 -47.06 18.89 -5.00
C ARG A 94 -46.44 18.21 -6.23
N GLY A 95 -45.84 17.02 -6.06
CA GLY A 95 -45.21 16.27 -7.15
C GLY A 95 -43.82 16.74 -7.56
N ALA A 96 -43.20 17.66 -6.81
CA ALA A 96 -41.83 18.12 -6.99
C ALA A 96 -40.97 17.89 -5.73
N VAL A 97 -39.65 17.84 -5.90
CA VAL A 97 -38.69 17.81 -4.78
C VAL A 97 -38.47 19.23 -4.27
N ASP A 98 -38.81 19.49 -3.01
CA ASP A 98 -38.67 20.80 -2.38
C ASP A 98 -37.27 21.00 -1.78
N GLN A 99 -36.71 19.94 -1.18
CA GLN A 99 -35.38 19.96 -0.56
C GLN A 99 -34.77 18.57 -0.56
N ASP A 100 -33.47 18.48 -0.85
CA ASP A 100 -32.67 17.26 -0.73
C ASP A 100 -31.36 17.57 0.00
N ILE A 101 -30.98 16.72 0.95
CA ILE A 101 -29.74 16.80 1.71
C ILE A 101 -29.07 15.43 1.63
N ILE A 102 -27.84 15.39 1.09
CA ILE A 102 -27.04 14.16 0.98
C ILE A 102 -25.77 14.32 1.80
N GLU A 103 -25.62 13.47 2.81
CA GLU A 103 -24.45 13.39 3.68
C GLU A 103 -23.66 12.11 3.37
N THR A 104 -22.33 12.26 3.26
CA THR A 104 -21.43 11.15 2.96
C THR A 104 -20.41 11.00 4.07
N HIS A 105 -20.26 9.79 4.60
CA HIS A 105 -19.34 9.49 5.68
C HIS A 105 -18.43 8.33 5.30
N THR A 106 -17.14 8.53 5.50
CA THR A 106 -16.15 7.46 5.40
C THR A 106 -15.13 7.61 6.50
N GLN A 107 -14.86 6.53 7.22
CA GLN A 107 -13.80 6.45 8.21
C GLN A 107 -12.89 5.30 7.79
N SER A 108 -11.58 5.44 7.81
CA SER A 108 -10.67 4.31 7.58
C SER A 108 -9.25 4.64 8.06
N TRP A 109 -8.46 3.60 8.27
CA TRP A 109 -7.03 3.70 8.53
C TRP A 109 -6.26 3.25 7.28
N LEU A 110 -5.58 4.18 6.63
CA LEU A 110 -4.75 3.90 5.46
C LEU A 110 -3.28 3.83 5.85
N ARG A 111 -2.58 2.77 5.44
CA ARG A 111 -1.15 2.56 5.68
C ARG A 111 -0.48 2.13 4.38
N GLY A 112 0.76 2.57 4.15
CA GLY A 112 1.53 2.19 2.97
C GLY A 112 1.12 2.88 1.67
N THR A 113 0.45 4.04 1.76
CA THR A 113 0.18 4.86 0.57
C THR A 113 1.44 5.62 0.18
N GLU A 114 1.77 5.56 -1.11
CA GLU A 114 2.90 6.25 -1.72
C GLU A 114 2.40 7.45 -2.51
N VAL A 115 3.00 8.63 -2.29
CA VAL A 115 2.81 9.80 -3.15
C VAL A 115 3.80 9.67 -4.30
N MET A 116 3.29 9.38 -5.50
CA MET A 116 4.11 9.09 -6.68
C MET A 116 4.62 10.34 -7.35
N ASP A 117 3.77 11.36 -7.47
CA ASP A 117 4.06 12.58 -8.23
C ASP A 117 3.15 13.72 -7.76
N ILE A 118 3.66 14.95 -7.85
CA ILE A 118 2.95 16.18 -7.52
C ILE A 118 3.21 17.17 -8.65
N THR A 119 2.18 17.41 -9.45
CA THR A 119 2.25 18.32 -10.60
C THR A 119 1.44 19.57 -10.32
N GLN A 120 2.08 20.74 -10.39
CA GLN A 120 1.38 22.01 -10.43
C GLN A 120 0.98 22.32 -11.86
N LYS A 121 -0.31 22.59 -12.07
CA LYS A 121 -0.89 22.98 -13.36
C LYS A 121 -1.08 24.49 -13.40
N GLU A 122 -1.52 24.97 -14.56
CA GLU A 122 -1.99 26.33 -14.73
C GLU A 122 -3.17 26.63 -13.79
N TYR A 123 -3.35 27.91 -13.47
CA TYR A 123 -4.42 28.42 -12.59
C TYR A 123 -4.35 28.01 -11.12
N GLY A 124 -3.15 27.67 -10.61
CA GLY A 124 -2.95 27.36 -9.19
C GLY A 124 -3.53 26.01 -8.76
N ILE A 125 -3.82 25.12 -9.72
CA ILE A 125 -4.30 23.77 -9.43
C ILE A 125 -3.10 22.84 -9.26
N THR A 126 -2.98 22.20 -8.11
CA THR A 126 -2.01 21.14 -7.86
C THR A 126 -2.69 19.77 -7.92
N ALA A 127 -2.07 18.81 -8.59
CA ALA A 127 -2.54 17.44 -8.66
C ALA A 127 -1.50 16.49 -8.06
N ALA A 128 -1.92 15.62 -7.14
CA ALA A 128 -1.06 14.63 -6.50
C ALA A 128 -1.52 13.22 -6.89
N ARG A 129 -0.60 12.43 -7.47
CA ARG A 129 -0.86 11.03 -7.80
C ARG A 129 -0.46 10.16 -6.63
N LEU A 130 -1.42 9.42 -6.07
CA LEU A 130 -1.16 8.50 -4.96
C LEU A 130 -1.39 7.07 -5.41
N ARG A 131 -0.63 6.15 -4.82
CA ARG A 131 -0.69 4.71 -5.07
C ARG A 131 -0.74 3.96 -3.75
N LEU A 132 -1.58 2.93 -3.69
CA LEU A 132 -1.61 1.98 -2.58
C LEU A 132 -1.52 0.56 -3.15
N ARG A 133 -0.59 -0.24 -2.62
CA ARG A 133 -0.41 -1.64 -3.01
C ARG A 133 -0.83 -2.52 -1.84
N ILE A 134 -1.79 -3.40 -2.08
CA ILE A 134 -2.30 -4.34 -1.06
C ILE A 134 -1.98 -5.75 -1.53
N ASN A 135 -1.21 -6.48 -0.73
CA ASN A 135 -0.99 -7.90 -0.93
C ASN A 135 -2.11 -8.69 -0.22
N PHE A 136 -2.95 -9.37 -1.00
CA PHE A 136 -3.98 -10.29 -0.50
C PHE A 136 -3.42 -11.70 -0.28
N SER A 137 -2.37 -11.84 0.53
CA SER A 137 -1.75 -13.14 0.84
C SER A 137 -2.43 -13.86 2.00
N LYS A 138 -3.23 -13.17 2.83
CA LYS A 138 -3.93 -13.79 3.96
C LYS A 138 -5.37 -14.18 3.61
N GLN A 139 -5.65 -15.49 3.65
CA GLN A 139 -7.01 -16.02 3.80
C GLN A 139 -7.62 -15.48 5.11
N GLY A 140 -8.74 -14.76 5.00
CA GLY A 140 -9.46 -14.17 6.14
C GLY A 140 -9.77 -12.68 6.03
N MET A 141 -9.28 -11.98 4.99
CA MET A 141 -9.70 -10.59 4.74
C MET A 141 -11.09 -10.61 4.06
N ILE A 142 -12.15 -10.60 4.88
CA ILE A 142 -13.53 -10.49 4.40
C ILE A 142 -13.76 -9.05 3.94
N TRP A 143 -13.71 -8.83 2.62
CA TRP A 143 -14.16 -7.62 1.97
C TRP A 143 -15.63 -7.81 1.58
N TRP A 144 -16.56 -7.08 2.19
CA TRP A 144 -17.99 -7.14 1.85
C TRP A 144 -18.31 -6.26 0.63
N PRO A 145 -19.43 -6.52 -0.08
CA PRO A 145 -19.94 -7.81 -0.51
C PRO A 145 -19.47 -8.10 -1.94
N MET A 146 -19.20 -9.38 -2.21
CA MET A 146 -19.23 -9.88 -3.59
C MET A 146 -20.65 -9.68 -4.12
N GLY A 147 -20.88 -8.59 -4.84
CA GLY A 147 -21.98 -8.51 -5.77
C GLY A 147 -21.64 -9.43 -6.93
N LEU A 148 -21.99 -10.70 -6.80
CA LEU A 148 -22.38 -11.64 -7.85
C LEU A 148 -22.67 -12.97 -7.16
N SER A 149 -23.92 -13.38 -7.27
CA SER A 149 -24.44 -14.70 -6.98
C SER A 149 -23.44 -15.79 -7.41
N ASP A 150 -22.71 -16.39 -6.46
CA ASP A 150 -22.18 -17.75 -6.64
C ASP A 150 -23.38 -18.71 -6.57
N LYS A 151 -24.05 -18.85 -7.72
CA LYS A 151 -24.85 -20.02 -8.02
C LYS A 151 -24.05 -20.87 -8.99
N GLY A 152 -23.67 -22.05 -8.52
CA GLY A 152 -23.01 -23.13 -9.25
C GLY A 152 -22.79 -24.28 -8.29
#